data_AF-A0A1Y3NRZ2-F1
#
_entry.id   AF-A0A1Y3NRZ2-F1
#
_cell.length_a   1.000
_cell.length_b   1.000
_cell.length_c   1.000
_cell.angle_alpha   90.00
_cell.angle_beta   90.00
_cell.angle_gamma   90.00
#
_symmetry.space_group_name_H-M   'P 1'
#
loop_
_entity.id
_entity.type
_entity.pdbx_description
1 polymer ?
#
loop_
_entity_poly.entity_id
_entity_poly.type
_entity_poly.pdbx_seq_one_letter_code
_entity_poly.pdbx_strand_id
1 'polypeptide(L)'
;MKFHHQLISFLLVSPVFSRYYNSLLTDFVLESTPNNSLMKRVNPTPEYEEAYLKCGNALKEKKYDECLKNVNNEYIDNIDTNCNFFNSEKCQDFYSNGLAIVSECQGDILKEDRNVDQMLLDTFMAEYKYICSKDEFGEKCPYYVIAYSTYNNVTEPMIPQIYEKQLYSVIENTCKSPICTKEFLAFNEQIQKHEEIYTKYKEENRKIKEKKGKIIVNKEKRNFSIEDFTHVDKETIRELTIQYLKSEECRNLALKEEGKIKMEKEVKENNASLSKNNRILLVILLLPILIFTFL
;
A
#
# COMPACT_ATOMS: atom_id res chain seq x y z
N MET A 1 32.65 8.50 19.40
CA MET A 1 31.44 7.89 20.00
C MET A 1 30.32 8.93 19.92
N LYS A 2 29.12 8.52 19.46
CA LYS A 2 27.98 9.33 18.94
C LYS A 2 28.05 9.68 17.45
N PHE A 3 27.98 8.61 16.66
CA PHE A 3 27.91 8.53 15.20
C PHE A 3 26.44 8.45 14.70
N HIS A 4 25.51 9.17 15.35
CA HIS A 4 24.06 9.09 15.10
C HIS A 4 23.47 10.29 14.34
N HIS A 5 24.29 11.11 13.68
CA HIS A 5 23.84 12.39 13.09
C HIS A 5 24.25 12.63 11.63
N GLN A 6 24.78 11.64 10.91
CA GLN A 6 25.25 11.83 9.52
C GLN A 6 24.78 10.79 8.48
N LEU A 7 23.85 9.89 8.81
CA LEU A 7 23.14 9.07 7.80
C LEU A 7 21.73 9.60 7.45
N ILE A 8 21.40 10.77 8.00
CA ILE A 8 20.21 11.60 7.73
C ILE A 8 20.31 12.32 6.37
N SER A 9 21.45 12.19 5.69
CA SER A 9 21.78 12.94 4.46
C SER A 9 21.56 12.17 3.14
N PHE A 10 21.04 10.94 3.14
CA PHE A 10 20.91 10.14 1.91
C PHE A 10 19.54 9.49 1.62
N LEU A 11 18.50 9.74 2.43
CA LEU A 11 17.10 9.50 2.03
C LEU A 11 16.57 10.60 1.06
N LEU A 12 17.49 11.30 0.37
CA LEU A 12 17.41 12.72 0.00
C LEU A 12 17.27 13.04 -1.49
N VAL A 13 16.79 12.14 -2.36
CA VAL A 13 16.56 12.52 -3.78
C VAL A 13 15.11 12.32 -4.27
N SER A 14 14.22 11.76 -3.44
CA SER A 14 12.76 11.95 -3.66
C SER A 14 11.93 11.85 -2.34
N PRO A 15 11.90 12.89 -1.47
CA PRO A 15 10.95 13.15 -0.31
C PRO A 15 9.38 13.14 -0.44
N VAL A 16 8.68 12.25 -1.17
CA VAL A 16 7.18 12.24 -1.34
C VAL A 16 6.73 10.84 -1.03
N PHE A 17 7.20 9.83 -1.75
CA PHE A 17 6.84 8.46 -1.39
C PHE A 17 7.35 8.00 -0.01
N SER A 18 8.58 8.37 0.39
CA SER A 18 9.14 7.92 1.68
C SER A 18 8.73 8.80 2.89
N ARG A 19 8.37 10.07 2.68
CA ARG A 19 7.86 10.96 3.75
C ARG A 19 6.35 10.91 3.90
N TYR A 20 5.60 10.60 2.84
CA TYR A 20 4.17 10.41 2.95
C TYR A 20 3.81 9.11 3.68
N TYR A 21 4.71 8.13 3.67
CA TYR A 21 4.44 6.85 4.35
C TYR A 21 4.98 6.79 5.79
N ASN A 22 6.18 7.33 6.04
CA ASN A 22 6.83 7.23 7.35
C ASN A 22 6.50 8.39 8.31
N SER A 23 5.59 9.29 7.94
CA SER A 23 5.02 10.35 8.82
C SER A 23 3.50 10.23 8.93
N LEU A 24 2.81 9.79 7.88
CA LEU A 24 1.34 9.64 7.89
C LEU A 24 0.86 8.39 8.65
N LEU A 25 1.77 7.50 9.05
CA LEU A 25 1.48 6.31 9.85
C LEU A 25 2.12 6.36 11.25
N THR A 26 3.35 6.86 11.39
CA THR A 26 3.98 7.00 12.71
C THR A 26 3.44 8.20 13.47
N ASP A 27 3.21 9.36 12.86
CA ASP A 27 2.55 10.45 13.56
C ASP A 27 1.05 10.13 13.72
N PHE A 28 0.38 9.62 12.69
CA PHE A 28 -1.07 9.39 12.76
C PHE A 28 -1.47 8.20 13.65
N VAL A 29 -0.74 7.09 13.65
CA VAL A 29 -1.11 5.89 14.43
C VAL A 29 -0.54 5.92 15.85
N LEU A 30 0.64 6.53 16.11
CA LEU A 30 1.01 6.84 17.50
C LEU A 30 0.06 7.88 18.12
N GLU A 31 -0.58 8.73 17.31
CA GLU A 31 -1.62 9.67 17.78
C GLU A 31 -3.04 9.10 17.83
N SER A 32 -3.30 7.95 17.19
CA SER A 32 -4.63 7.30 17.15
C SER A 32 -4.99 6.51 18.41
N THR A 33 -4.08 6.41 19.40
CA THR A 33 -4.55 6.00 20.72
C THR A 33 -5.57 7.04 21.20
N PRO A 34 -6.71 6.63 21.78
CA PRO A 34 -7.74 7.57 22.19
C PRO A 34 -7.22 8.75 23.04
N ASN A 35 -6.16 8.52 23.83
CA ASN A 35 -5.55 9.56 24.64
C ASN A 35 -4.80 10.65 23.86
N ASN A 36 -4.21 10.35 22.69
CA ASN A 36 -3.38 11.33 21.98
C ASN A 36 -4.18 12.25 21.05
N SER A 37 -5.28 11.78 20.46
CA SER A 37 -6.19 12.63 19.68
C SER A 37 -6.97 13.62 20.56
N LEU A 38 -7.33 13.21 21.80
CA LEU A 38 -7.94 14.09 22.81
C LEU A 38 -7.05 15.30 23.15
N MET A 39 -5.73 15.13 23.15
CA MET A 39 -4.78 16.22 23.44
C MET A 39 -4.65 17.26 22.32
N LYS A 40 -5.11 16.97 21.10
CA LYS A 40 -5.05 17.93 19.98
C LYS A 40 -6.22 18.91 19.96
N ARG A 41 -7.36 18.55 20.56
CA ARG A 41 -8.43 19.52 20.80
C ARG A 41 -8.02 20.38 21.98
N VAL A 42 -7.87 21.68 21.76
CA VAL A 42 -7.63 22.64 22.84
C VAL A 42 -8.91 22.69 23.69
N ASN A 43 -8.92 21.92 24.78
CA ASN A 43 -10.03 21.76 25.75
C ASN A 43 -11.29 21.07 25.19
N PRO A 44 -11.30 19.72 25.05
CA PRO A 44 -12.53 19.00 24.76
C PRO A 44 -13.58 19.22 25.86
N THR A 45 -14.86 19.22 25.50
CA THR A 45 -15.94 19.21 26.51
C THR A 45 -15.99 17.84 27.21
N PRO A 46 -16.46 17.76 28.46
CA PRO A 46 -16.62 16.48 29.15
C PRO A 46 -17.51 15.50 28.37
N GLU A 47 -18.56 15.98 27.71
CA GLU A 47 -19.45 15.17 26.87
C GLU A 47 -18.73 14.57 25.66
N TYR A 48 -17.85 15.35 25.00
CA TYR A 48 -17.04 14.87 23.89
C TYR A 48 -16.07 13.78 24.35
N GLU A 49 -15.37 14.03 25.47
CA GLU A 49 -14.42 13.07 26.04
C GLU A 49 -15.10 11.75 26.40
N GLU A 50 -16.27 11.81 27.03
CA GLU A 50 -17.06 10.63 27.37
C GLU A 50 -17.50 9.85 26.11
N ALA A 51 -18.05 10.55 25.11
CA ALA A 51 -18.47 9.92 23.85
C ALA A 51 -17.28 9.26 23.13
N TYR A 52 -16.16 9.95 23.07
CA TYR A 52 -14.94 9.48 22.42
C TYR A 52 -14.35 8.25 23.13
N LEU A 53 -14.30 8.25 24.47
CA LEU A 53 -13.87 7.09 25.26
C LEU A 53 -14.82 5.89 25.07
N LYS A 54 -16.13 6.11 25.05
CA LYS A 54 -17.13 5.06 24.78
C LYS A 54 -16.93 4.43 23.41
N CYS A 55 -16.75 5.26 22.37
CA CYS A 55 -16.44 4.80 21.02
C CYS A 55 -15.15 3.97 20.98
N GLY A 56 -14.06 4.47 21.57
CA GLY A 56 -12.77 3.79 21.61
C GLY A 56 -12.81 2.44 22.36
N ASN A 57 -13.56 2.35 23.45
CA ASN A 57 -13.75 1.09 24.18
C ASN A 57 -14.57 0.10 23.36
N ALA A 58 -15.66 0.55 22.72
CA ALA A 58 -16.49 -0.32 21.88
C ALA A 58 -15.72 -0.89 20.67
N LEU A 59 -14.80 -0.12 20.07
CA LEU A 59 -13.90 -0.62 19.01
C LEU A 59 -13.01 -1.76 19.50
N LYS A 60 -12.43 -1.63 20.71
CA LYS A 60 -11.57 -2.66 21.33
C LYS A 60 -12.36 -3.90 21.72
N GLU A 61 -13.52 -3.73 22.33
CA GLU A 61 -14.39 -4.86 22.71
C GLU A 61 -14.83 -5.67 21.49
N LYS A 62 -15.14 -4.99 20.38
CA LYS A 62 -15.46 -5.60 19.08
C LYS A 62 -14.21 -6.03 18.29
N LYS A 63 -13.01 -5.75 18.81
CA LYS A 63 -11.71 -6.08 18.22
C LYS A 63 -11.48 -5.51 16.81
N TYR A 64 -11.97 -4.31 16.53
CA TYR A 64 -11.73 -3.63 15.25
C TYR A 64 -10.33 -3.01 15.17
N ASP A 65 -9.68 -2.81 16.31
CA ASP A 65 -8.27 -2.41 16.41
C ASP A 65 -7.32 -3.40 15.73
N GLU A 66 -7.68 -4.68 15.67
CA GLU A 66 -6.94 -5.69 14.93
C GLU A 66 -6.87 -5.37 13.42
N CYS A 67 -7.86 -4.67 12.85
CA CYS A 67 -7.88 -4.23 11.45
C CYS A 67 -6.99 -3.00 11.20
N LEU A 68 -6.40 -2.40 12.24
CA LEU A 68 -5.58 -1.18 12.12
C LEU A 68 -4.08 -1.47 12.33
N LYS A 69 -3.63 -2.69 12.03
CA LYS A 69 -2.24 -3.10 12.21
C LYS A 69 -1.31 -2.42 11.20
N ASN A 70 -0.55 -1.43 11.65
CA ASN A 70 0.47 -0.74 10.86
C ASN A 70 1.29 -1.68 9.97
N VAL A 71 1.48 -1.26 8.72
CA VAL A 71 2.47 -1.87 7.84
C VAL A 71 3.85 -1.49 8.38
N ASN A 72 4.49 -2.44 9.06
CA ASN A 72 5.85 -2.36 9.59
C ASN A 72 6.62 -3.63 9.19
N ASN A 73 7.86 -3.78 9.66
CA ASN A 73 8.69 -4.95 9.32
C ASN A 73 8.00 -6.27 9.72
N GLU A 74 7.42 -6.34 10.92
CA GLU A 74 6.66 -7.51 11.38
C GLU A 74 5.44 -7.80 10.49
N TYR A 75 4.75 -6.76 10.03
CA TYR A 75 3.63 -6.89 9.12
C TYR A 75 4.08 -7.53 7.80
N ILE A 76 5.17 -7.00 7.24
CA ILE A 76 5.72 -7.43 5.96
C ILE A 76 6.28 -8.85 6.05
N ASP A 77 6.95 -9.20 7.14
CA ASP A 77 7.47 -10.56 7.40
C ASP A 77 6.32 -11.59 7.46
N ASN A 78 5.11 -11.14 7.83
CA ASN A 78 3.90 -11.95 7.91
C ASN A 78 2.84 -11.54 6.87
N ILE A 79 3.26 -11.01 5.71
CA ILE A 79 2.38 -10.39 4.72
C ILE A 79 1.18 -11.27 4.33
N ASP A 80 1.35 -12.57 4.14
CA ASP A 80 0.23 -13.46 3.75
C ASP A 80 -0.82 -13.59 4.87
N THR A 81 -0.36 -13.79 6.11
CA THR A 81 -1.24 -13.84 7.29
C THR A 81 -1.99 -12.54 7.46
N ASN A 82 -1.30 -11.40 7.31
CA ASN A 82 -1.92 -10.11 7.48
C ASN A 82 -2.85 -9.74 6.32
N CYS A 83 -2.52 -10.12 5.10
CA CYS A 83 -3.41 -9.98 3.96
C CYS A 83 -4.67 -10.84 4.10
N ASN A 84 -4.56 -12.06 4.64
CA ASN A 84 -5.74 -12.87 4.96
C ASN A 84 -6.61 -12.20 6.03
N PHE A 85 -5.98 -11.59 7.04
CA PHE A 85 -6.69 -10.85 8.06
C PHE A 85 -7.40 -9.61 7.51
N PHE A 86 -6.69 -8.81 6.70
CA PHE A 86 -7.25 -7.67 5.97
C PHE A 86 -8.45 -8.07 5.10
N ASN A 87 -8.34 -9.19 4.37
CA ASN A 87 -9.40 -9.70 3.49
C ASN A 87 -10.55 -10.39 4.24
N SER A 88 -10.53 -10.45 5.58
CA SER A 88 -11.66 -10.97 6.34
C SER A 88 -12.89 -10.07 6.18
N GLU A 89 -14.09 -10.66 6.18
CA GLU A 89 -15.37 -9.95 6.12
C GLU A 89 -15.43 -8.83 7.15
N LYS A 90 -15.02 -9.14 8.40
CA LYS A 90 -14.97 -8.18 9.49
C LYS A 90 -14.16 -6.91 9.16
N CYS A 91 -12.96 -7.06 8.61
CA CYS A 91 -12.12 -5.90 8.31
C CYS A 91 -12.60 -5.17 7.06
N GLN A 92 -13.06 -5.88 6.04
CA GLN A 92 -13.66 -5.24 4.86
C GLN A 92 -14.91 -4.41 5.22
N ASP A 93 -15.75 -4.93 6.11
CA ASP A 93 -16.90 -4.19 6.65
C ASP A 93 -16.46 -2.97 7.45
N PHE A 94 -15.41 -3.11 8.27
CA PHE A 94 -14.87 -2.00 9.04
C PHE A 94 -14.28 -0.91 8.14
N TYR A 95 -13.49 -1.23 7.11
CA TYR A 95 -12.99 -0.19 6.19
C TYR A 95 -14.13 0.48 5.42
N SER A 96 -15.15 -0.28 5.01
CA SER A 96 -16.26 0.25 4.20
C SER A 96 -17.21 1.15 4.99
N ASN A 97 -17.43 0.87 6.27
CA ASN A 97 -18.38 1.59 7.12
C ASN A 97 -17.72 2.48 8.17
N GLY A 98 -16.42 2.28 8.40
CA GLY A 98 -15.63 2.95 9.42
C GLY A 98 -16.25 2.90 10.80
N LEU A 99 -16.15 4.03 11.49
CA LEU A 99 -16.72 4.17 12.83
C LEU A 99 -18.26 4.08 12.85
N ALA A 100 -18.94 4.20 11.71
CA ALA A 100 -20.39 4.07 11.67
C ALA A 100 -20.87 2.64 11.98
N ILE A 101 -20.01 1.63 11.88
CA ILE A 101 -20.36 0.25 12.28
C ILE A 101 -20.56 0.10 13.81
N VAL A 102 -20.07 1.06 14.60
CA VAL A 102 -20.14 1.05 16.06
C VAL A 102 -21.13 2.12 16.53
N SER A 103 -22.27 1.69 17.08
CA SER A 103 -23.34 2.57 17.57
C SER A 103 -22.86 3.66 18.54
N GLU A 104 -21.88 3.33 19.39
CA GLU A 104 -21.29 4.22 20.38
C GLU A 104 -20.51 5.39 19.72
N CYS A 105 -20.06 5.20 18.48
CA CYS A 105 -19.39 6.23 17.69
C CYS A 105 -20.37 7.05 16.85
N GLN A 106 -21.67 6.71 16.82
CA GLN A 106 -22.63 7.33 15.91
C GLN A 106 -23.18 8.69 16.38
N GLY A 107 -22.81 9.15 17.58
CA GLY A 107 -23.26 10.43 18.13
C GLY A 107 -22.88 11.63 17.24
N ASP A 108 -23.73 12.66 17.25
CA ASP A 108 -23.50 13.89 16.48
C ASP A 108 -22.22 14.61 16.92
N ILE A 109 -21.87 14.49 18.20
CA ILE A 109 -20.66 15.09 18.79
C ILE A 109 -19.35 14.54 18.19
N LEU A 110 -19.39 13.33 17.59
CA LEU A 110 -18.27 12.66 16.93
C LEU A 110 -18.38 12.68 15.39
N LYS A 111 -19.35 13.40 14.82
CA LYS A 111 -19.60 13.38 13.36
C LYS A 111 -18.37 13.82 12.55
N GLU A 112 -17.64 14.82 13.01
CA GLU A 112 -16.44 15.31 12.33
C GLU A 112 -15.31 14.27 12.38
N ASP A 113 -15.06 13.67 13.56
CA ASP A 113 -14.03 12.65 13.73
C ASP A 113 -14.35 11.42 12.88
N ARG A 114 -15.61 10.98 12.82
CA ARG A 114 -16.03 9.88 11.92
C ARG A 114 -15.68 10.14 10.45
N ASN A 115 -15.88 11.37 9.97
CA ASN A 115 -15.57 11.70 8.57
C ASN A 115 -14.06 11.68 8.32
N VAL A 116 -13.28 12.19 9.28
CA VAL A 116 -11.81 12.16 9.22
C VAL A 116 -11.32 10.72 9.26
N ASP A 117 -11.82 9.92 10.21
CA ASP A 117 -11.46 8.51 10.38
C ASP A 117 -11.86 7.68 9.16
N GLN A 118 -13.01 7.92 8.53
CA GLN A 118 -13.37 7.24 7.29
C GLN A 118 -12.36 7.52 6.18
N MET A 119 -11.94 8.77 6.01
CA MET A 119 -10.93 9.13 5.01
C MET A 119 -9.58 8.41 5.27
N LEU A 120 -9.22 8.23 6.53
CA LEU A 120 -8.00 7.51 6.91
C LEU A 120 -8.13 6.01 6.65
N LEU A 121 -9.29 5.44 6.97
CA LEU A 121 -9.62 4.05 6.66
C LEU A 121 -9.60 3.80 5.15
N ASP A 122 -10.10 4.72 4.33
CA ASP A 122 -10.02 4.62 2.87
C ASP A 122 -8.56 4.61 2.38
N THR A 123 -7.70 5.40 3.04
CA THR A 123 -6.26 5.46 2.75
C THR A 123 -5.58 4.13 3.12
N PHE A 124 -5.86 3.60 4.32
CA PHE A 124 -5.35 2.29 4.74
C PHE A 124 -5.87 1.17 3.84
N MET A 125 -7.14 1.19 3.48
CA MET A 125 -7.73 0.20 2.59
C MET A 125 -7.02 0.19 1.23
N ALA A 126 -6.70 1.37 0.68
CA ALA A 126 -5.98 1.49 -0.58
C ALA A 126 -4.55 0.93 -0.46
N GLU A 127 -3.86 1.24 0.63
CA GLU A 127 -2.54 0.70 0.96
C GLU A 127 -2.55 -0.84 1.09
N TYR A 128 -3.48 -1.39 1.85
CA TYR A 128 -3.55 -2.85 2.02
C TYR A 128 -3.95 -3.54 0.74
N LYS A 129 -4.90 -3.00 -0.03
CA LYS A 129 -5.22 -3.52 -1.37
C LYS A 129 -3.97 -3.55 -2.22
N TYR A 130 -3.22 -2.46 -2.24
CA TYR A 130 -1.99 -2.36 -2.99
C TYR A 130 -0.95 -3.44 -2.60
N ILE A 131 -0.71 -3.64 -1.30
CA ILE A 131 0.27 -4.62 -0.78
C ILE A 131 -0.21 -6.06 -0.94
N CYS A 132 -1.50 -6.30 -0.75
CA CYS A 132 -2.12 -7.64 -0.74
C CYS A 132 -2.64 -8.10 -2.09
N SER A 133 -2.53 -7.25 -3.13
CA SER A 133 -2.97 -7.60 -4.47
C SER A 133 -2.15 -8.74 -5.06
N LYS A 134 -2.87 -9.61 -5.76
CA LYS A 134 -2.32 -10.71 -6.53
C LYS A 134 -2.65 -10.50 -8.00
N ASP A 135 -1.75 -10.95 -8.86
CA ASP A 135 -1.95 -10.94 -10.30
C ASP A 135 -2.96 -12.01 -10.75
N GLU A 136 -3.12 -12.15 -12.06
CA GLU A 136 -4.03 -13.10 -12.70
C GLU A 136 -3.67 -14.57 -12.43
N PHE A 137 -2.47 -14.83 -11.90
CA PHE A 137 -1.93 -16.16 -11.60
C PHE A 137 -1.92 -16.46 -10.10
N GLY A 138 -2.33 -15.49 -9.27
CA GLY A 138 -2.32 -15.62 -7.82
C GLY A 138 -0.97 -15.29 -7.17
N GLU A 139 -0.02 -14.75 -7.95
CA GLU A 139 1.28 -14.29 -7.47
C GLU A 139 1.17 -12.85 -6.96
N LYS A 140 2.00 -12.46 -5.98
CA LYS A 140 1.95 -11.10 -5.40
C LYS A 140 2.36 -10.05 -6.41
N CYS A 141 1.65 -8.92 -6.42
CA CYS A 141 1.99 -7.80 -7.29
C CYS A 141 3.40 -7.24 -6.97
N PRO A 142 4.25 -6.96 -7.98
CA PRO A 142 5.68 -6.68 -7.79
C PRO A 142 6.05 -5.56 -6.81
N TYR A 143 5.13 -4.63 -6.53
CA TYR A 143 5.37 -3.51 -5.64
C TYR A 143 5.60 -3.86 -4.18
N TYR A 144 5.16 -5.04 -3.71
CA TYR A 144 5.46 -5.47 -2.34
C TYR A 144 6.97 -5.49 -2.07
N VAL A 145 7.80 -5.67 -3.11
CA VAL A 145 9.27 -5.63 -3.02
C VAL A 145 9.78 -4.25 -2.62
N ILE A 146 9.16 -3.17 -3.12
CA ILE A 146 9.53 -1.80 -2.75
C ILE A 146 9.10 -1.51 -1.31
N ALA A 147 7.92 -1.95 -0.91
CA ALA A 147 7.49 -1.86 0.49
C ALA A 147 8.50 -2.61 1.38
N TYR A 148 8.78 -3.87 1.07
CA TYR A 148 9.73 -4.70 1.82
C TYR A 148 11.11 -4.05 1.95
N SER A 149 11.68 -3.57 0.85
CA SER A 149 13.00 -2.94 0.88
C SER A 149 13.01 -1.64 1.70
N THR A 150 11.92 -0.88 1.67
CA THR A 150 11.78 0.35 2.45
C THR A 150 11.72 0.08 3.96
N TYR A 151 11.05 -0.99 4.37
CA TYR A 151 10.88 -1.35 5.79
C TYR A 151 12.09 -2.11 6.35
N ASN A 152 12.66 -3.05 5.60
CA ASN A 152 13.71 -3.94 6.13
C ASN A 152 15.14 -3.40 5.97
N ASN A 153 15.41 -2.45 5.07
CA ASN A 153 16.77 -1.95 4.81
C ASN A 153 17.11 -0.61 5.46
N VAL A 154 16.44 -0.24 6.57
CA VAL A 154 16.66 1.07 7.25
C VAL A 154 18.10 1.25 7.75
N THR A 155 18.90 0.18 7.83
CA THR A 155 20.28 0.25 8.31
C THR A 155 21.31 0.72 7.26
N GLU A 156 21.01 0.63 5.96
CA GLU A 156 21.92 1.13 4.92
C GLU A 156 21.20 2.04 3.91
N PRO A 157 21.69 3.27 3.67
CA PRO A 157 21.08 4.16 2.70
C PRO A 157 21.21 3.52 1.33
N MET A 158 20.07 3.18 0.74
CA MET A 158 20.03 2.60 -0.59
C MET A 158 20.65 3.57 -1.60
N ILE A 159 21.63 3.09 -2.36
CA ILE A 159 22.25 3.88 -3.44
C ILE A 159 21.15 4.24 -4.46
N PRO A 160 20.93 5.53 -4.80
CA PRO A 160 19.81 5.97 -5.63
C PRO A 160 19.67 5.20 -6.96
N GLN A 161 20.78 4.86 -7.61
CA GLN A 161 20.78 4.11 -8.87
C GLN A 161 20.27 2.67 -8.70
N ILE A 162 20.48 2.05 -7.54
CA ILE A 162 19.95 0.71 -7.24
C ILE A 162 18.45 0.80 -7.03
N TYR A 163 17.99 1.81 -6.28
CA TYR A 163 16.56 2.07 -6.07
C TYR A 163 15.84 2.33 -7.40
N GLU A 164 16.39 3.18 -8.25
CA GLU A 164 15.83 3.49 -9.56
C GLU A 164 15.70 2.24 -10.44
N LYS A 165 16.74 1.39 -10.51
CA LYS A 165 16.67 0.12 -11.25
C LYS A 165 15.59 -0.81 -10.71
N GLN A 166 15.46 -0.91 -9.39
CA GLN A 166 14.40 -1.70 -8.77
C GLN A 166 13.02 -1.14 -9.10
N LEU A 167 12.86 0.19 -9.02
CA LEU A 167 11.61 0.86 -9.35
C LEU A 167 11.19 0.59 -10.80
N TYR A 168 12.10 0.74 -11.77
CA TYR A 168 11.80 0.42 -13.17
C TYR A 168 11.43 -1.05 -13.36
N SER A 169 12.17 -1.97 -12.74
CA SER A 169 11.85 -3.40 -12.84
C SER A 169 10.47 -3.71 -12.28
N VAL A 170 10.09 -3.08 -11.16
CA VAL A 170 8.79 -3.24 -10.54
C VAL A 170 7.67 -2.65 -11.41
N ILE A 171 7.88 -1.46 -12.00
CA ILE A 171 6.93 -0.84 -12.94
C ILE A 171 6.74 -1.73 -14.18
N GLU A 172 7.84 -2.19 -14.79
CA GLU A 172 7.79 -3.05 -15.97
C GLU A 172 7.05 -4.36 -15.68
N ASN A 173 7.33 -4.99 -14.52
CA ASN A 173 6.64 -6.22 -14.13
C ASN A 173 5.17 -5.99 -13.79
N THR A 174 4.83 -4.81 -13.26
CA THR A 174 3.42 -4.44 -13.04
C THR A 174 2.67 -4.32 -14.36
N CYS A 175 3.28 -3.71 -15.38
CA CYS A 175 2.68 -3.61 -16.71
C CYS A 175 2.33 -4.96 -17.33
N LYS A 176 2.95 -6.05 -16.87
CA LYS A 176 2.64 -7.41 -17.34
C LYS A 176 1.35 -7.96 -16.73
N SER A 177 0.82 -7.35 -15.66
CA SER A 177 -0.42 -7.74 -14.99
C SER A 177 -1.45 -6.59 -15.01
N PRO A 178 -2.55 -6.73 -15.76
CA PRO A 178 -3.68 -5.81 -15.72
C PRO A 178 -4.22 -5.54 -14.30
N ILE A 179 -4.32 -6.56 -13.45
CA ILE A 179 -4.77 -6.43 -12.05
C ILE A 179 -3.78 -5.58 -11.26
N CYS A 180 -2.49 -5.91 -11.28
CA CYS A 180 -1.49 -5.14 -10.54
C CYS A 180 -1.40 -3.68 -11.03
N THR A 181 -1.54 -3.46 -12.34
CA THR A 181 -1.58 -2.11 -12.93
C THR A 181 -2.78 -1.33 -12.40
N LYS A 182 -3.97 -1.93 -12.42
CA LYS A 182 -5.20 -1.30 -11.92
C LYS A 182 -5.09 -0.92 -10.44
N GLU A 183 -4.62 -1.85 -9.61
CA GLU A 183 -4.53 -1.62 -8.16
C GLU A 183 -3.45 -0.59 -7.81
N PHE A 184 -2.33 -0.54 -8.54
CA PHE A 184 -1.35 0.56 -8.40
C PHE A 184 -1.95 1.93 -8.75
N LEU A 185 -2.71 2.00 -9.85
CA LEU A 185 -3.37 3.25 -10.25
C LEU A 185 -4.41 3.70 -9.23
N ALA A 186 -5.21 2.76 -8.72
CA ALA A 186 -6.20 3.03 -7.67
C ALA A 186 -5.55 3.54 -6.38
N PHE A 187 -4.43 2.94 -5.97
CA PHE A 187 -3.66 3.41 -4.83
C PHE A 187 -3.16 4.85 -5.02
N ASN A 188 -2.55 5.16 -6.17
CA ASN A 188 -2.04 6.52 -6.44
C ASN A 188 -3.16 7.56 -6.49
N GLU A 189 -4.33 7.21 -7.04
CA GLU A 189 -5.50 8.10 -7.02
C GLU A 189 -5.94 8.42 -5.59
N GLN A 190 -5.91 7.43 -4.68
CA GLN A 190 -6.27 7.65 -3.28
C GLN A 190 -5.25 8.48 -2.53
N ILE A 191 -3.95 8.27 -2.78
CA ILE A 191 -2.89 9.12 -2.21
C ILE A 191 -3.06 10.58 -2.67
N GLN A 192 -3.36 10.81 -3.95
CA GLN A 192 -3.61 12.15 -4.46
C GLN A 192 -4.81 12.81 -3.77
N LYS A 193 -5.94 12.09 -3.63
CA LYS A 193 -7.11 12.60 -2.90
C LYS A 193 -6.76 12.98 -1.46
N HIS A 194 -5.97 12.16 -0.78
CA HIS A 194 -5.53 12.45 0.58
C HIS A 194 -4.63 13.71 0.64
N GLU A 195 -3.68 13.85 -0.29
CA GLU A 195 -2.82 15.04 -0.40
C GLU A 195 -3.63 16.34 -0.58
N GLU A 196 -4.66 16.30 -1.43
CA GLU A 196 -5.57 17.42 -1.65
C GLU A 196 -6.30 17.82 -0.37
N ILE A 197 -6.84 16.85 0.36
CA ILE A 197 -7.56 17.10 1.62
C ILE A 197 -6.60 17.62 2.70
N TYR A 198 -5.42 17.02 2.85
CA TYR A 198 -4.43 17.47 3.81
C TYR A 198 -3.95 18.90 3.52
N THR A 199 -3.75 19.23 2.24
CA THR A 199 -3.39 20.58 1.81
C THR A 199 -4.50 21.58 2.20
N LYS A 200 -5.76 21.25 1.93
CA LYS A 200 -6.92 22.07 2.33
C LYS A 200 -6.97 22.27 3.85
N TYR A 201 -6.82 21.20 4.63
CA TYR A 201 -6.80 21.25 6.10
C TYR A 201 -5.66 22.13 6.63
N LYS A 202 -4.46 22.03 6.05
CA LYS A 202 -3.31 22.86 6.42
C LYS A 202 -3.54 24.33 6.11
N GLU A 203 -4.17 24.65 4.98
CA GLU A 203 -4.53 26.02 4.61
C GLU A 203 -5.59 26.62 5.53
N GLU A 204 -6.62 25.87 5.89
CA GLU A 204 -7.65 26.29 6.85
C GLU A 204 -7.04 26.58 8.22
N ASN A 205 -6.17 25.71 8.71
CA ASN A 205 -5.43 25.93 9.95
C ASN A 205 -4.50 27.13 9.89
N ARG A 206 -3.85 27.39 8.74
CA ARG A 206 -3.05 28.61 8.53
C ARG A 206 -3.92 29.85 8.65
N LYS A 207 -5.10 29.87 8.01
CA LYS A 207 -6.08 30.98 8.09
C LYS A 207 -6.55 31.22 9.54
N ILE A 208 -6.75 30.15 10.32
CA ILE A 208 -7.13 30.26 11.74
C ILE A 208 -6.00 30.88 12.57
N LYS A 209 -4.76 30.43 12.36
CA LYS A 209 -3.56 30.98 13.05
C LYS A 209 -3.35 32.45 12.71
N GLU A 210 -3.49 32.83 11.43
CA GLU A 210 -3.36 34.22 10.97
C GLU A 210 -4.45 35.13 11.56
N LYS A 211 -5.68 34.63 11.75
CA LYS A 211 -6.77 35.37 12.43
C LYS A 211 -6.56 35.53 13.94
N LYS A 212 -5.88 34.59 14.60
CA LYS A 212 -5.71 34.57 16.08
C LYS A 212 -4.53 35.39 16.60
N GLY A 213 -3.70 35.96 15.72
CA GLY A 213 -2.65 36.88 16.14
C GLY A 213 -1.45 36.83 15.21
N LYS A 214 -1.02 38.02 14.80
CA LYS A 214 0.15 38.30 13.95
C LYS A 214 1.44 37.92 14.71
N ILE A 215 1.69 36.63 14.94
CA ILE A 215 3.01 36.15 15.33
C ILE A 215 3.87 36.21 14.07
N ILE A 216 4.73 37.24 14.01
CA ILE A 216 5.72 37.41 12.96
C ILE A 216 6.72 36.26 13.09
N VAL A 217 6.48 35.17 12.38
CA VAL A 217 7.49 34.13 12.19
C VAL A 217 8.39 34.62 11.07
N ASN A 218 9.56 35.15 11.42
CA ASN A 218 10.63 35.43 10.46
C ASN A 218 11.05 34.09 9.82
N LYS A 219 10.58 33.82 8.61
CA LYS A 219 11.03 32.69 7.79
C LYS A 219 12.29 33.11 7.05
N GLU A 220 13.45 32.68 7.56
CA GLU A 220 14.66 32.63 6.74
C GLU A 220 14.48 31.59 5.63
N LYS A 221 14.69 32.02 4.38
CA LYS A 221 14.70 31.16 3.19
C LYS A 221 15.99 30.35 3.18
N ARG A 222 15.90 29.02 3.20
CA ARG A 222 17.00 28.13 2.78
C ARG A 222 16.92 27.91 1.28
N ASN A 223 18.04 28.10 0.60
CA ASN A 223 18.30 27.61 -0.74
C ASN A 223 18.86 26.19 -0.66
N PHE A 224 18.45 25.33 -1.58
CA PHE A 224 19.11 24.06 -1.87
C PHE A 224 19.30 23.96 -3.38
N SER A 225 20.52 23.61 -3.81
CA SER A 225 20.74 23.00 -5.12
C SER A 225 21.45 21.67 -4.91
N ILE A 226 21.03 20.69 -5.69
CA ILE A 226 21.78 19.49 -6.03
C ILE A 226 21.45 19.27 -7.52
N GLU A 227 22.36 18.76 -8.34
CA GLU A 227 22.23 18.42 -9.78
C GLU A 227 22.83 16.99 -9.87
N ASP A 228 22.23 15.91 -10.37
CA ASP A 228 21.62 15.65 -11.70
C ASP A 228 20.52 14.55 -11.66
N PHE A 229 19.81 14.41 -10.54
CA PHE A 229 18.52 13.67 -10.42
C PHE A 229 17.53 14.41 -9.51
N THR A 230 17.79 15.70 -9.38
CA THR A 230 17.42 16.59 -8.28
C THR A 230 16.59 17.77 -8.77
N HIS A 231 16.45 17.88 -10.10
CA HIS A 231 15.72 18.93 -10.79
C HIS A 231 14.34 18.50 -11.28
N VAL A 232 14.06 17.20 -11.29
CA VAL A 232 12.71 16.70 -11.57
C VAL A 232 12.04 16.51 -10.23
N ASP A 233 11.06 17.35 -9.95
CA ASP A 233 10.27 17.18 -8.76
C ASP A 233 9.47 15.86 -8.87
N LYS A 234 8.85 15.54 -7.78
CA LYS A 234 8.53 14.17 -7.40
C LYS A 234 7.13 13.83 -7.83
N GLU A 235 6.33 14.88 -7.85
CA GLU A 235 5.07 14.91 -8.53
C GLU A 235 5.30 14.60 -10.00
N THR A 236 6.29 15.23 -10.64
CA THR A 236 6.65 14.93 -12.03
C THR A 236 7.02 13.45 -12.21
N ILE A 237 7.84 12.84 -11.34
CA ILE A 237 8.17 11.40 -11.44
C ILE A 237 6.91 10.53 -11.27
N ARG A 238 6.04 10.86 -10.30
CA ARG A 238 4.78 10.15 -10.07
C ARG A 238 3.87 10.25 -11.29
N GLU A 239 3.68 11.45 -11.82
CA GLU A 239 2.86 11.73 -13.00
C GLU A 239 3.39 10.99 -14.22
N LEU A 240 4.69 11.02 -14.49
CA LEU A 240 5.31 10.27 -15.58
C LEU A 240 5.12 8.77 -15.42
N THR A 241 5.24 8.24 -14.20
CA THR A 241 4.97 6.84 -13.91
C THR A 241 3.50 6.48 -14.19
N ILE A 242 2.56 7.30 -13.72
CA ILE A 242 1.12 7.12 -13.96
C ILE A 242 0.81 7.19 -15.46
N GLN A 243 1.41 8.15 -16.17
CA GLN A 243 1.23 8.30 -17.63
C GLN A 243 1.76 7.07 -18.37
N TYR A 244 2.94 6.57 -18.00
CA TYR A 244 3.49 5.35 -18.56
C TYR A 244 2.59 4.14 -18.32
N LEU A 245 2.10 3.95 -17.09
CA LEU A 245 1.20 2.85 -16.75
C LEU A 245 -0.15 2.92 -17.49
N LYS A 246 -0.60 4.12 -17.86
CA LYS A 246 -1.81 4.32 -18.68
C LYS A 246 -1.56 4.20 -20.19
N SER A 247 -0.30 4.17 -20.62
CA SER A 247 0.08 4.18 -22.02
C SER A 247 -0.22 2.86 -22.74
N GLU A 248 -0.28 2.92 -24.07
CA GLU A 248 -0.38 1.72 -24.90
C GLU A 248 0.86 0.82 -24.79
N GLU A 249 2.04 1.43 -24.56
CA GLU A 249 3.28 0.68 -24.37
C GLU A 249 3.19 -0.28 -23.19
N CYS A 250 2.72 0.20 -22.02
CA CYS A 250 2.49 -0.66 -20.86
C CYS A 250 1.43 -1.73 -21.13
N ARG A 251 0.31 -1.38 -21.79
CA ARG A 251 -0.73 -2.36 -22.17
C ARG A 251 -0.22 -3.45 -23.11
N ASN A 252 0.67 -3.11 -24.04
CA ASN A 252 1.25 -4.06 -24.98
C ASN A 252 2.16 -5.08 -24.29
N LEU A 253 2.76 -4.72 -23.14
CA LEU A 253 3.51 -5.69 -22.32
C LEU A 253 2.60 -6.77 -21.74
N ALA A 254 1.43 -6.40 -21.20
CA ALA A 254 0.42 -7.37 -20.73
C ALA A 254 -0.01 -8.32 -21.85
N LEU A 255 -0.36 -7.78 -23.04
CA LEU A 255 -0.77 -8.60 -24.19
C LEU A 255 0.31 -9.57 -24.65
N LYS A 256 1.57 -9.13 -24.66
CA LYS A 256 2.71 -9.98 -25.01
C LYS A 256 2.88 -11.12 -24.01
N GLU A 257 2.71 -10.84 -22.72
CA GLU A 257 2.86 -11.84 -21.67
C GLU A 257 1.69 -12.85 -21.69
N GLU A 258 0.45 -12.39 -21.87
CA GLU A 258 -0.70 -13.27 -22.10
C GLU A 258 -0.50 -14.20 -23.29
N GLY A 259 0.08 -13.71 -24.39
CA GLY A 259 0.40 -14.50 -25.56
C GLY A 259 1.42 -15.61 -25.26
N LYS A 260 2.48 -15.31 -24.51
CA LYS A 260 3.45 -16.33 -24.07
C LYS A 260 2.80 -17.38 -23.18
N ILE A 261 1.94 -16.96 -22.26
CA ILE A 261 1.30 -17.85 -21.29
C ILE A 261 0.31 -18.78 -21.97
N LYS A 262 -0.47 -18.28 -22.94
CA LYS A 262 -1.35 -19.13 -23.76
C LYS A 262 -0.54 -20.18 -24.51
N MET A 263 0.57 -19.78 -25.13
CA MET A 263 1.48 -20.71 -25.82
C MET A 263 2.07 -21.76 -24.86
N GLU A 264 2.52 -21.37 -23.66
CA GLU A 264 3.04 -22.32 -22.67
C GLU A 264 1.99 -23.32 -22.17
N LYS A 265 0.75 -22.86 -21.96
CA LYS A 265 -0.37 -23.74 -21.59
C LYS A 265 -0.67 -24.74 -22.70
N GLU A 266 -0.74 -24.29 -23.95
CA GLU A 266 -0.94 -25.17 -25.11
C GLU A 266 0.19 -26.21 -25.24
N VAL A 267 1.45 -25.81 -25.02
CA VAL A 267 2.59 -26.74 -25.03
C VAL A 267 2.47 -27.77 -23.89
N LYS A 268 2.10 -27.34 -22.67
CA LYS A 268 1.91 -28.25 -21.53
C LYS A 268 0.76 -29.22 -21.76
N GLU A 269 -0.36 -28.77 -22.32
CA GLU A 269 -1.51 -29.61 -22.65
C GLU A 269 -1.19 -30.62 -23.76
N ASN A 270 -0.48 -30.18 -24.80
CA ASN A 270 -0.01 -31.06 -25.88
C ASN A 270 0.97 -32.13 -25.35
N ASN A 271 1.89 -31.76 -24.47
CA ASN A 271 2.83 -32.69 -23.84
C ASN A 271 2.12 -33.67 -22.89
N ALA A 272 1.12 -33.21 -22.12
CA ALA A 272 0.31 -34.07 -21.27
C ALA A 272 -0.51 -35.09 -22.10
N SER A 273 -1.07 -34.64 -23.24
CA SER A 273 -1.76 -35.50 -24.20
C SER A 273 -0.82 -36.55 -24.81
N LEU A 274 0.39 -36.13 -25.23
CA LEU A 274 1.43 -37.04 -25.74
C LEU A 274 1.83 -38.09 -24.69
N SER A 275 2.05 -37.67 -23.46
CA SER A 275 2.40 -38.56 -22.34
C SER A 275 1.28 -39.60 -22.09
N LYS A 276 0.01 -39.17 -22.15
CA LYS A 276 -1.14 -40.07 -22.01
C LYS A 276 -1.21 -41.09 -23.14
N ASN A 277 -1.01 -40.66 -24.38
CA ASN A 277 -1.02 -41.55 -25.55
C ASN A 277 0.14 -42.56 -25.51
N ASN A 278 1.33 -42.12 -25.10
CA ASN A 278 2.48 -43.02 -24.94
C ASN A 278 2.24 -44.08 -23.87
N ARG A 279 1.60 -43.73 -22.74
CA ARG A 279 1.20 -44.72 -21.72
C ARG A 279 0.21 -45.74 -22.26
N ILE A 280 -0.78 -45.31 -23.03
CA ILE A 280 -1.75 -46.22 -23.66
C ILE A 280 -1.05 -47.17 -24.63
N LEU A 281 -0.15 -46.65 -25.48
CA LEU A 281 0.61 -47.47 -26.42
C LEU A 281 1.47 -48.51 -25.70
N LEU A 282 2.10 -48.13 -24.59
CA LEU A 282 2.95 -49.01 -23.78
C LEU A 282 2.12 -50.13 -23.12
N VAL A 283 0.92 -49.83 -22.63
CA VAL A 283 -0.03 -50.84 -22.13
C VAL A 283 -0.46 -51.80 -23.24
N ILE A 284 -0.76 -51.29 -24.43
CA ILE A 284 -1.13 -52.12 -25.59
C ILE A 284 0.02 -53.05 -26.01
N LEU A 285 1.26 -52.57 -25.99
CA LEU A 285 2.44 -53.36 -26.34
C LEU A 285 2.79 -54.42 -25.28
N LEU A 286 2.48 -54.19 -24.01
CA LEU A 286 2.74 -55.15 -22.93
C LEU A 286 1.63 -56.22 -22.79
N LEU A 287 0.42 -55.95 -23.26
CA LEU A 287 -0.72 -56.87 -23.15
C LEU A 287 -0.44 -58.25 -23.77
N PRO A 288 0.11 -58.37 -24.99
CA PRO A 288 0.40 -59.66 -25.62
C PRO A 288 1.47 -60.44 -24.85
N ILE A 289 2.48 -59.75 -24.30
CA ILE A 289 3.54 -60.38 -23.52
C ILE A 289 2.95 -61.05 -22.28
N LEU A 290 2.06 -60.33 -21.57
CA LEU A 290 1.34 -60.89 -20.43
C LEU A 290 0.46 -62.09 -20.83
N ILE A 291 -0.27 -62.00 -21.95
CA ILE A 291 -1.10 -63.11 -22.44
C ILE A 291 -0.23 -64.35 -22.75
N PHE A 292 0.93 -64.19 -23.38
CA PHE A 292 1.84 -65.30 -23.71
C PHE A 292 2.52 -65.94 -22.50
N THR A 293 2.70 -65.20 -21.40
CA THR A 293 3.27 -65.77 -20.17
C THR A 293 2.29 -66.62 -19.35
N PHE A 294 0.98 -66.48 -19.60
CA PHE A 294 -0.08 -67.17 -18.86
C PHE A 294 -0.75 -68.32 -19.65
N LEU A 295 -0.40 -68.48 -20.93
CA LEU A 295 -0.78 -69.60 -21.79
C LEU A 295 0.33 -70.66 -21.82
#